data_AF-A0A3D0R0I0-F1
#
_entry.id   AF-A0A3D0R0I0-F1
#
_cell.length_a   1.000
_cell.length_b   1.000
_cell.length_c   1.000
_cell.angle_alpha   90.00
_cell.angle_beta   90.00
_cell.angle_gamma   90.00
#
_symmetry.space_group_name_H-M   'P 1'
#
loop_
_entity.id
_entity.type
_entity.pdbx_description
1 polymer ?
#
loop_
_entity_poly.entity_id
_entity_poly.type
_entity_poly.pdbx_seq_one_letter_code
_entity_poly.pdbx_strand_id
1 'polypeptide(L)' 'MEPEHDAPVRFTLPMKPSFREKTDKEGALGKPIRWSLDGDVMMQGVVVDWRDEPDGGVTLTVEASAED' A
#
# COMPACT_ATOMS: atom_id res chain seq x y z
N MET A 1 -20.13 12.84 20.08
CA MET A 1 -18.86 13.18 19.43
C MET A 1 -18.44 11.93 18.68
N GLU A 2 -18.94 11.80 17.45
CA GLU A 2 -18.47 10.77 16.52
C GLU A 2 -17.09 11.23 16.03
N PRO A 3 -16.06 10.37 16.03
CA PRO A 3 -14.78 10.75 15.47
C PRO A 3 -14.94 10.90 13.94
N GLU A 4 -14.58 12.07 13.43
CA GLU A 4 -14.48 12.37 11.99
C GLU A 4 -13.38 11.47 11.37
N HIS A 5 -13.74 10.27 10.95
CA HIS A 5 -12.84 9.37 10.22
C HIS A 5 -13.00 9.53 8.71
N ASP A 6 -12.93 10.77 8.21
CA ASP A 6 -12.95 11.07 6.76
C ASP A 6 -11.53 11.23 6.19
N ALA A 7 -10.49 11.19 7.04
CA ALA A 7 -9.11 11.28 6.58
C ALA A 7 -8.63 9.92 6.05
N PRO A 8 -8.03 9.86 4.86
CA PRO A 8 -7.58 8.59 4.29
C PRO A 8 -6.48 7.97 5.15
N VAL A 9 -6.59 6.68 5.40
CA VAL A 9 -5.65 5.93 6.24
C VAL A 9 -4.40 5.64 5.42
N ARG A 10 -3.26 6.20 5.83
CA ARG A 10 -1.96 5.92 5.22
C ARG A 10 -1.17 4.91 6.03
N PHE A 11 -0.68 3.88 5.38
CA PHE A 11 0.17 2.85 5.99
C PHE A 11 1.27 2.42 5.03
N THR A 12 2.35 1.90 5.58
CA THR A 12 3.50 1.44 4.82
C THR A 12 3.54 -0.08 4.76
N LEU A 13 3.86 -0.61 3.59
CA LEU A 13 4.01 -2.04 3.32
C LEU A 13 5.44 -2.33 2.86
N PRO A 14 6.26 -2.99 3.68
CA PRO A 14 7.56 -3.50 3.25
C PRO A 14 7.34 -4.69 2.32
N MET A 15 7.87 -4.59 1.11
CA MET A 15 7.77 -5.60 0.06
C MET A 15 9.05 -6.41 0.00
N LYS A 16 8.92 -7.67 -0.41
CA LYS A 16 10.09 -8.53 -0.68
C LYS A 16 10.91 -7.94 -1.84
N PRO A 17 12.25 -8.12 -1.86
CA PRO A 17 13.10 -7.62 -2.96
C PRO A 17 12.65 -8.10 -4.35
N SER A 18 12.15 -9.33 -4.45
CA SER A 18 11.60 -9.91 -5.68
C SER A 18 10.35 -9.18 -6.23
N PHE A 19 9.75 -8.27 -5.47
CA PHE A 19 8.66 -7.42 -5.96
C PHE A 19 9.12 -6.50 -7.10
N ARG A 20 10.38 -6.04 -7.07
CA ARG A 20 10.99 -5.21 -8.13
C ARG A 20 11.05 -5.89 -9.49
N GLU A 21 11.06 -7.22 -9.51
CA GLU A 21 11.07 -7.99 -10.76
C GLU A 21 9.71 -7.94 -11.48
N LYS A 22 8.65 -7.58 -10.75
CA LYS A 22 7.27 -7.52 -11.26
C LYS A 22 6.82 -6.12 -11.65
N THR A 23 7.34 -5.11 -10.98
CA THR A 23 6.97 -3.71 -11.22
C THR A 23 8.06 -2.77 -10.68
N ASP A 24 8.13 -1.59 -11.27
CA ASP A 24 8.97 -0.48 -10.85
C ASP A 24 8.11 0.64 -10.22
N LYS A 25 8.76 1.74 -9.82
CA LYS A 25 8.10 2.89 -9.19
C LYS A 25 6.99 3.48 -10.06
N GLU A 26 7.22 3.71 -11.35
CA GLU A 26 6.21 4.27 -12.25
C GLU A 26 5.06 3.26 -12.47
N GLY A 27 5.40 1.98 -12.52
CA GLY A 27 4.43 0.90 -12.64
C GLY A 27 3.54 0.72 -11.40
N ALA A 28 4.05 1.04 -10.20
CA ALA A 28 3.36 0.83 -8.92
C ALA A 28 2.57 2.04 -8.43
N LEU A 29 3.07 3.26 -8.63
CA LEU A 29 2.40 4.47 -8.17
C LEU A 29 1.03 4.64 -8.84
N GLY A 30 0.02 5.00 -8.04
CA GLY A 30 -1.37 5.13 -8.48
C GLY A 30 -2.08 3.81 -8.75
N LYS A 31 -1.42 2.65 -8.55
CA LYS A 31 -2.07 1.35 -8.69
C LYS A 31 -2.85 0.98 -7.44
N PRO A 32 -4.04 0.36 -7.61
CA PRO A 32 -4.75 -0.22 -6.48
C PRO A 32 -3.99 -1.45 -5.99
N ILE A 33 -3.88 -1.57 -4.66
CA ILE A 33 -3.40 -2.76 -3.98
C ILE A 33 -4.51 -3.32 -3.09
N ARG A 34 -4.60 -4.64 -3.07
CA ARG A 34 -5.56 -5.37 -2.25
C ARG A 34 -4.77 -6.26 -1.31
N TRP A 35 -4.96 -6.07 -0.01
CA TRP A 35 -4.39 -6.93 1.01
C TRP A 35 -5.44 -7.92 1.48
N SER A 36 -5.10 -9.20 1.44
CA SER A 36 -5.98 -10.28 1.88
C SER A 36 -5.30 -11.11 2.96
N LEU A 37 -6.04 -11.43 4.01
CA LEU A 37 -5.61 -12.33 5.08
C LEU A 37 -6.59 -13.49 5.11
N ASP A 38 -6.08 -14.73 5.03
CA ASP A 38 -6.89 -15.95 5.03
C ASP A 38 -8.01 -16.03 3.96
N GLY A 39 -7.85 -15.30 2.85
CA GLY A 39 -8.81 -15.28 1.74
C GLY A 39 -9.85 -14.16 1.84
N ASP A 40 -9.95 -13.51 3.00
CA ASP A 40 -10.75 -12.31 3.19
C ASP A 40 -9.93 -11.06 2.87
N VAL A 41 -10.58 -10.11 2.20
CA VAL A 41 -9.92 -8.87 1.84
C VAL A 41 -10.06 -7.92 3.00
N MET A 42 -8.93 -7.66 3.64
CA MET A 42 -8.86 -6.85 4.85
C MET A 42 -8.76 -5.36 4.51
N MET A 43 -8.12 -5.02 3.39
CA MET A 43 -7.88 -3.62 3.05
C MET A 43 -7.65 -3.44 1.55
N GLN A 44 -8.19 -2.36 1.02
CA GLN A 44 -7.91 -1.88 -0.32
C GLN A 44 -7.43 -0.43 -0.26
N GLY A 45 -6.42 -0.10 -1.06
CA GLY A 45 -5.92 1.26 -1.15
C GLY A 45 -5.14 1.49 -2.43
N VAL A 46 -4.64 2.71 -2.60
CA VAL A 46 -3.84 3.12 -3.75
C VAL A 46 -2.41 3.40 -3.29
N VAL A 47 -1.43 2.92 -4.04
CA VAL A 47 -0.02 3.21 -3.76
C VAL A 47 0.26 4.69 -4.09
N VAL A 48 0.65 5.47 -3.08
CA VAL A 48 0.92 6.91 -3.21
C VAL A 48 2.41 7.25 -3.10
N ASP A 49 3.22 6.37 -2.53
CA ASP A 49 4.67 6.54 -2.44
C ASP A 49 5.42 5.22 -2.61
N TRP A 50 6.65 5.34 -3.11
CA TRP A 50 7.61 4.25 -3.25
C TRP A 50 8.95 4.68 -2.69
N ARG A 51 9.47 3.90 -1.75
CA ARG A 51 10.78 4.08 -1.14
C ARG A 51 11.66 2.86 -1.37
N ASP A 52 12.86 3.11 -1.89
CA ASP A 52 13.90 2.11 -2.00
C ASP A 52 14.59 1.90 -0.63
N GLU A 53 14.72 0.64 -0.22
CA GLU A 53 15.41 0.27 1.02
C GLU A 53 16.87 -0.15 0.72
N PRO A 54 17.80 0.06 1.67
CA PRO A 54 19.24 -0.18 1.45
C PRO A 54 19.60 -1.65 1.20
N ASP A 55 18.74 -2.60 1.59
CA ASP A 55 18.89 -4.03 1.35
C ASP A 55 18.40 -4.47 -0.05
N GLY A 56 17.97 -3.52 -0.88
CA GLY A 56 17.34 -3.79 -2.18
C GLY A 56 15.84 -4.08 -2.08
N GLY A 57 15.27 -3.98 -0.88
CA GLY A 57 13.83 -3.99 -0.65
C GLY A 57 13.13 -2.75 -1.20
N VAL A 58 11.81 -2.76 -1.06
CA VAL A 58 10.93 -1.63 -1.40
C VAL A 58 9.90 -1.48 -0.31
N THR A 59 9.69 -0.26 0.17
CA THR A 59 8.56 0.08 1.03
C THR A 59 7.56 0.89 0.23
N LEU A 60 6.31 0.43 0.15
CA LEU A 60 5.21 1.16 -0.48
C LEU A 60 4.43 1.92 0.59
N THR A 61 4.03 3.16 0.32
CA THR A 61 2.98 3.81 1.12
C THR A 61 1.66 3.68 0.38
N VAL A 62 0.66 3.18 1.08
CA VAL A 62 -0.68 2.97 0.56
C VAL A 62 -1.63 3.88 1.29
N GLU A 63 -2.47 4.55 0.52
CA GLU A 63 -3.59 5.33 1.01
C GLU A 63 -4.87 4.50 0.84
N ALA A 64 -5.44 4.03 1.94
CA ALA A 64 -6.74 3.37 1.96
C ALA A 64 -7.84 4.38 2.29
N SER A 65 -8.93 4.27 1.54
CA SER A 65 -10.22 4.82 1.97
C SER A 65 -10.71 3.90 3.09
N ALA A 66 -10.96 4.44 4.29
CA ALA A 66 -11.76 3.71 5.26
C ALA A 66 -13.12 3.47 4.60
N GLU A 67 -13.53 2.22 4.42
CA GLU A 67 -14.91 1.93 4.02
C GLU A 67 -15.82 2.37 5.19
N ASP A 68 -16.90 3.07 4.83
CA ASP A 68 -17.98 3.56 5.72
C ASP A 68 -18.72 2.41 6.43
#